data_AF-A0A1I6MGH6-F1
#
_entry.id   AF-A0A1I6MGH6-F1
#
_cell.length_a   1.000
_cell.length_b   1.000
_cell.length_c   1.000
_cell.angle_alpha   90.00
_cell.angle_beta   90.00
_cell.angle_gamma   90.00
#
_symmetry.space_group_name_H-M   'P 1'
#
loop_
_entity.id
_entity.type
_entity.pdbx_description
1 polymer ?
#
loop_
_entity_poly.entity_id
_entity_poly.type
_entity_poly.pdbx_seq_one_letter_code
_entity_poly.pdbx_strand_id
1 'polypeptide(L)' 'MSAFVKLSVRSVSRLTQQRLRALKDYSRLPYGALLDDGVEALWEAYQSDGHELPEPSVETT' A
#
# COMPACT_ATOMS: atom_id res chain seq x y z
N MET A 1 3.72 19.61 1.47
CA MET A 1 2.33 19.14 1.27
C MET A 1 2.41 17.78 0.62
N SER A 2 2.04 16.69 1.30
CA SER A 2 1.92 15.39 0.63
C SER A 2 0.68 15.40 -0.27
N ALA A 3 0.87 15.23 -1.57
CA ALA A 3 -0.22 15.12 -2.51
C ALA A 3 -0.80 13.70 -2.39
N PHE A 4 -2.02 13.58 -1.86
CA PHE A 4 -2.73 12.30 -1.85
C PHE A 4 -3.32 12.02 -3.23
N VAL A 5 -3.00 10.88 -3.82
CA VAL A 5 -3.56 10.43 -5.09
C VAL A 5 -4.73 9.48 -4.84
N LYS A 6 -5.84 9.67 -5.56
CA LYS A 6 -6.99 8.76 -5.48
C LYS A 6 -6.67 7.47 -6.24
N LEU A 7 -6.66 6.36 -5.52
CA LEU A 7 -6.53 5.02 -6.09
C LEU A 7 -7.91 4.40 -6.35
N SER A 8 -8.15 3.90 -7.57
CA SER A 8 -9.31 3.06 -7.89
C SER A 8 -8.83 1.63 -8.12
N VAL A 9 -9.30 0.69 -7.30
CA VAL A 9 -8.89 -0.72 -7.37
C VAL A 9 -9.96 -1.53 -8.09
N ARG A 10 -9.59 -2.19 -9.21
CA ARG A 10 -10.54 -2.99 -10.01
C ARG A 10 -11.04 -4.22 -9.24
N SER A 11 -10.14 -4.99 -8.63
CA SER A 11 -10.49 -6.15 -7.81
C SER A 11 -9.35 -6.55 -6.88
N VAL A 12 -9.73 -7.18 -5.76
CA VAL A 12 -8.84 -7.90 -4.84
C VAL A 12 -9.50 -9.21 -4.45
N SER A 13 -8.71 -10.17 -3.94
CA SER A 13 -9.30 -11.40 -3.41
C SER A 13 -10.18 -11.09 -2.19
N ARG A 14 -11.25 -11.90 -2.00
CA ARG A 14 -12.17 -11.74 -0.86
C ARG A 14 -11.44 -11.80 0.48
N LEU A 15 -10.44 -12.68 0.59
CA LEU A 15 -9.62 -12.80 1.80
C LEU A 15 -8.84 -11.52 2.10
N THR A 16 -8.25 -10.90 1.07
CA THR A 16 -7.53 -9.62 1.23
C THR A 16 -8.47 -8.52 1.69
N GLN A 17 -9.66 -8.43 1.10
CA GLN A 17 -10.67 -7.47 1.50
C GLN A 17 -11.11 -7.66 2.97
N GLN A 18 -11.29 -8.91 3.41
CA GLN A 18 -11.66 -9.22 4.79
C GLN A 18 -10.54 -8.86 5.78
N ARG A 19 -9.29 -9.18 5.44
CA ARG A 19 -8.11 -8.81 6.25
C ARG A 19 -7.96 -7.30 6.35
N LEU A 20 -8.09 -6.58 5.23
CA LEU A 20 -8.00 -5.13 5.20
C LEU A 20 -9.10 -4.47 6.06
N ARG A 21 -10.33 -5.00 6.00
CA ARG A 21 -11.43 -4.55 6.86
C ARG A 21 -11.11 -4.77 8.34
N ALA A 22 -10.65 -5.97 8.70
CA ALA A 22 -10.28 -6.26 10.09
C ALA A 22 -9.17 -5.30 10.57
N LEU A 23 -8.11 -5.10 9.78
CA LEU A 23 -7.04 -4.18 10.11
C LEU A 23 -7.54 -2.75 10.34
N LYS A 24 -8.43 -2.25 9.48
CA LYS A 24 -9.07 -0.94 9.68
C LYS A 24 -9.82 -0.88 11.01
N ASP A 25 -10.60 -1.90 11.33
CA ASP A 25 -11.43 -1.92 12.53
C ASP A 25 -10.58 -1.94 13.82
N TYR A 26 -9.47 -2.69 13.83
CA TYR A 26 -8.58 -2.81 15.00
C TYR A 26 -7.61 -1.64 15.15
N SER A 27 -6.98 -1.18 14.06
CA SER A 27 -5.95 -0.12 14.09
C SER A 27 -6.55 1.29 14.11
N ARG A 28 -7.82 1.43 13.70
CA ARG A 28 -8.49 2.72 13.43
C ARG A 28 -7.84 3.54 12.31
N LEU A 29 -6.93 2.95 11.54
CA LEU A 29 -6.30 3.61 10.39
C LEU A 29 -7.24 3.60 9.18
N PRO A 30 -7.20 4.65 8.33
CA PRO A 30 -7.90 4.64 7.06
C PRO A 30 -7.29 3.58 6.13
N TYR A 31 -8.07 3.09 5.16
CA TYR A 31 -7.58 2.11 4.18
C TYR A 31 -6.36 2.61 3.40
N GLY A 32 -6.24 3.92 3.13
CA GLY A 32 -5.07 4.50 2.48
C GLY A 32 -3.79 4.23 3.27
N ALA A 33 -3.76 4.59 4.56
CA ALA A 33 -2.60 4.35 5.42
C ALA A 33 -2.23 2.86 5.51
N LEU A 34 -3.23 1.96 5.62
CA LEU A 34 -2.96 0.52 5.63
C LEU A 34 -2.39 -0.01 4.30
N LEU A 35 -2.78 0.60 3.18
CA LEU A 35 -2.23 0.27 1.87
C LEU A 35 -0.82 0.82 1.72
N ASP A 36 -0.56 2.04 2.18
CA ASP A 36 0.77 2.65 2.20
C ASP A 36 1.73 1.78 3.02
N ASP A 37 1.36 1.41 4.25
CA ASP A 37 2.16 0.53 5.12
C ASP A 37 2.41 -0.85 4.47
N GLY A 38 1.38 -1.43 3.83
CA GLY A 38 1.49 -2.72 3.17
C GLY A 38 2.37 -2.71 1.93
N VAL A 39 2.37 -1.61 1.17
CA VAL A 39 3.24 -1.41 0.01
C VAL A 39 4.68 -1.19 0.45
N GLU A 40 4.92 -0.37 1.48
CA GLU A 40 6.26 -0.14 2.03
C GLU A 40 6.88 -1.45 2.53
N ALA A 41 6.14 -2.21 3.34
CA ALA A 41 6.61 -3.49 3.84
C ALA A 41 6.92 -4.49 2.72
N LEU A 42 6.13 -4.49 1.63
CA LEU A 42 6.39 -5.33 0.46
C LEU A 42 7.64 -4.87 -0.29
N TRP A 43 7.82 -3.56 -0.43
CA TRP A 43 8.98 -2.96 -1.10
C TRP A 43 10.28 -3.30 -0.37
N GLU A 44 10.31 -3.10 0.94
CA GLU A 44 11.46 -3.45 1.80
C GLU A 44 11.80 -4.95 1.73
N ALA A 45 10.78 -5.83 1.69
CA ALA A 45 10.99 -7.26 1.55
C ALA A 45 11.69 -7.61 0.23
N TYR A 46 11.27 -7.01 -0.88
CA TYR A 46 11.90 -7.23 -2.18
C TYR A 46 13.35 -6.73 -2.21
N GLN A 47 13.64 -5.56 -1.64
CA GLN A 47 15.03 -5.08 -1.52
C GLN A 47 15.88 -6.00 -0.66
N SER A 48 15.33 -6.49 0.46
CA SER A 48 16.02 -7.40 1.38
C SER A 48 16.36 -8.73 0.71
N ASP A 49 15.52 -9.19 -0.23
CA ASP A 49 15.76 -10.37 -1.06
C ASP A 49 16.76 -10.12 -2.22
N GLY A 50 17.28 -8.88 -2.35
CA GLY A 50 18.26 -8.50 -3.36
C GLY A 50 17.65 -8.16 -4.72
N HIS A 51 16.34 -7.91 -4.79
CA HIS A 51 15.71 -7.44 -6.02
C HIS A 51 16.00 -5.95 -6.23
N GLU A 52 16.51 -5.60 -7.41
CA GLU A 52 16.61 -4.21 -7.85
C GLU A 52 15.22 -3.72 -8.29
N LEU A 53 14.60 -2.88 -7.47
CA LEU A 53 13.35 -2.21 -7.79
C LEU A 53 13.63 -0.87 -8.49
N PRO A 54 12.83 -0.46 -9.49
CA PRO A 54 13.02 0.82 -10.16
C PRO A 54 12.75 1.99 -9.22
N GLU A 55 13.51 3.07 -9.32
CA GLU A 55 13.24 4.30 -8.57
C GLU A 55 11.87 4.87 -8.97
N PRO A 56 10.96 5.15 -8.01
CA PRO A 56 9.67 5.75 -8.33
C PRO A 56 9.87 7.17 -8.83
N SER A 57 9.56 7.42 -10.11
CA SER A 57 9.57 8.75 -10.71
C SER A 57 8.41 9.56 -10.15
N VAL A 58 8.68 10.45 -9.19
CA VAL A 58 7.70 11.39 -8.65
C VAL A 58 7.46 12.47 -9.68
N GLU A 59 6.49 12.27 -10.59
CA GLU A 59 6.04 13.35 -11.48
C GLU A 59 5.29 14.39 -10.65
N THR A 60 6.00 15.47 -10.28
CA THR A 60 5.42 16.65 -9.65
C THR A 60 4.51 17.35 -10.67
N THR A 61 3.22 17.02 -10.66
CA THR A 61 2.17 17.78 -11.39
C THR A 61 1.45 18.71 -10.45
#